data_AF-A0A0D2ILJ8-F1
#
_entry.id   AF-A0A0D2ILJ8-F1
#
_cell.length_a   1.000
_cell.length_b   1.000
_cell.length_c   1.000
_cell.angle_alpha   90.00
_cell.angle_beta   90.00
_cell.angle_gamma   90.00
#
_symmetry.space_group_name_H-M   'P 1'
#
loop_
_entity.id
_entity.type
_entity.pdbx_description
1 polymer ?
#
loop_
_entity_poly.entity_id
_entity_poly.type
_entity_poly.pdbx_seq_one_letter_code
_entity_poly.pdbx_strand_id
1 'polypeptide(L)'
;MQPHPHLRPTRRLVTGHSPDGKAIFESDDKVIPVNPTPAPASDTPEDEQTALPVGITLIHRTENCPVKIQGSRNELNVENLRRGQGEKGVVRQIIDLPPTSQDKPLYLHRNQSLDYGVVLKGSMNIILDDGEEETLREGDVYVQK
;
A
#
# COMPACT_ATOMS: atom_id res chain seq x y z
N MET A 1 -5.04 5.32 -12.49
CA MET A 1 -4.76 5.71 -11.08
C MET A 1 -4.34 7.17 -11.09
N GLN A 2 -4.91 8.00 -10.23
CA GLN A 2 -4.60 9.43 -10.19
C GLN A 2 -3.49 9.72 -9.15
N PRO A 3 -2.44 10.49 -9.47
CA PRO A 3 -1.43 10.90 -8.49
C PRO A 3 -2.04 11.72 -7.34
N HIS A 4 -1.50 11.59 -6.14
CA HIS A 4 -1.86 12.41 -4.98
C HIS A 4 -0.71 13.39 -4.63
N PRO A 5 -0.57 14.51 -5.36
CA PRO A 5 0.63 15.36 -5.31
C PRO A 5 0.87 16.03 -3.96
N HIS A 6 -0.14 16.11 -3.10
CA HIS A 6 -0.03 16.67 -1.75
C HIS A 6 0.58 15.70 -0.74
N LEU A 7 0.64 14.40 -1.05
CA LEU A 7 1.32 13.42 -0.22
C LEU A 7 2.79 13.33 -0.61
N ARG A 8 3.64 13.01 0.36
CA ARG A 8 5.08 13.01 0.18
C ARG A 8 5.51 11.83 -0.73
N PRO A 9 6.27 12.07 -1.80
CA PRO A 9 6.90 10.98 -2.56
C PRO A 9 7.88 10.17 -1.70
N THR A 10 8.00 8.88 -1.99
CA THR A 10 8.97 7.99 -1.32
C THR A 10 10.15 7.72 -2.24
N ARG A 11 11.38 7.83 -1.71
CA ARG A 11 12.58 7.38 -2.43
C ARG A 11 12.67 5.85 -2.33
N ARG A 12 12.72 5.16 -3.46
CA ARG A 12 12.88 3.71 -3.57
C ARG A 12 14.21 3.40 -4.22
N LEU A 13 15.14 2.85 -3.43
CA LEU A 13 16.43 2.36 -3.90
C LEU A 13 16.34 0.85 -4.07
N VAL A 14 16.61 0.35 -5.28
CA VAL A 14 16.59 -1.08 -5.62
C VAL A 14 18.02 -1.55 -5.84
N THR A 15 18.37 -2.69 -5.27
CA THR A 15 19.67 -3.35 -5.44
C THR A 15 19.51 -4.66 -6.18
N GLY A 16 20.52 -5.05 -6.95
CA GLY A 16 20.54 -6.33 -7.66
C GLY A 16 21.96 -6.85 -7.84
N HIS A 17 22.11 -7.79 -8.76
CA HIS A 17 23.42 -8.25 -9.20
C HIS A 17 23.59 -8.06 -10.72
N SER A 18 24.78 -7.67 -11.15
CA SER A 18 25.16 -7.64 -12.57
C SER A 18 25.33 -9.07 -13.13
N PRO A 19 25.46 -9.25 -14.47
CA PRO A 19 25.66 -10.57 -15.08
C PRO A 19 26.90 -11.34 -14.57
N ASP A 20 27.92 -10.63 -14.09
CA ASP A 20 29.13 -11.16 -13.44
C ASP A 20 28.97 -11.40 -11.92
N GLY A 21 27.80 -11.15 -11.36
CA GLY A 21 27.47 -11.43 -9.96
C GLY A 21 27.88 -10.35 -8.96
N LYS A 22 28.24 -9.14 -9.41
CA LYS A 22 28.57 -8.03 -8.52
C LYS A 22 27.31 -7.35 -8.02
N ALA A 23 27.27 -7.02 -6.72
CA ALA A 23 26.19 -6.22 -6.14
C ALA A 23 26.17 -4.80 -6.72
N ILE A 24 24.98 -4.33 -7.14
CA ILE A 24 24.78 -3.03 -7.79
C ILE A 24 23.52 -2.33 -7.28
N PHE A 25 23.47 -1.01 -7.45
CA PHE A 25 22.22 -0.25 -7.42
C PHE A 25 21.55 -0.37 -8.79
N GLU A 26 20.37 -0.96 -8.83
CA GLU A 26 19.62 -1.19 -10.06
C GLU A 26 18.71 0.00 -10.41
N SER A 27 18.17 0.68 -9.40
CA SER A 27 17.49 1.97 -9.58
C SER A 27 17.44 2.78 -8.29
N ASP A 28 17.27 4.09 -8.46
CA ASP A 28 17.03 5.06 -7.39
C ASP A 28 15.91 6.01 -7.84
N ASP A 29 14.69 5.64 -7.49
CA ASP A 29 13.48 6.28 -8.01
C ASP A 29 12.77 7.08 -6.91
N LYS A 30 12.02 8.12 -7.32
CA LYS A 30 10.99 8.73 -6.47
C LYS A 30 9.63 8.22 -6.91
N VAL A 31 8.98 7.43 -6.06
CA VAL A 31 7.62 6.91 -6.30
C VAL A 31 6.58 7.83 -5.64
N ILE A 32 5.51 8.11 -6.37
CA ILE A 32 4.46 9.05 -5.94
C ILE A 32 3.23 8.25 -5.50
N PRO A 33 2.61 8.60 -4.37
CA PRO A 33 1.35 8.00 -3.96
C PRO A 33 0.26 8.20 -5.01
N VAL A 34 -0.53 7.17 -5.26
CA VAL A 34 -1.69 7.22 -6.16
C VAL A 34 -2.97 6.91 -5.39
N ASN A 35 -4.08 7.49 -5.84
CA ASN A 35 -5.40 7.03 -5.44
C ASN A 35 -5.77 5.80 -6.31
N PRO A 36 -5.99 4.62 -5.72
CA PRO A 36 -6.36 3.41 -6.45
C PRO A 36 -7.83 3.41 -6.89
N THR A 37 -8.69 4.22 -6.26
CA THR A 37 -10.11 4.33 -6.62
C THR A 37 -10.24 5.23 -7.84
N PRO A 38 -10.97 4.82 -8.90
CA PRO A 38 -11.32 5.73 -9.99
C PRO A 38 -12.00 6.98 -9.45
N ALA A 39 -11.74 8.15 -10.02
CA ALA A 39 -12.55 9.33 -9.72
C ALA A 39 -14.02 8.98 -9.99
N PRO A 40 -14.97 9.40 -9.12
CA PRO A 40 -16.38 9.17 -9.39
C PRO A 40 -16.72 9.72 -10.77
N ALA A 41 -17.47 8.96 -11.55
CA ALA A 41 -18.07 9.50 -12.77
C ALA A 41 -18.92 10.71 -12.36
N SER A 42 -18.89 11.79 -13.15
CA SER A 42 -19.46 13.10 -12.83
C SER A 42 -20.97 13.11 -12.48
N ASP A 43 -21.65 11.97 -12.57
CA ASP A 43 -23.10 11.83 -12.44
C ASP A 43 -23.57 10.83 -11.37
N THR A 44 -22.67 10.27 -10.54
CA THR A 44 -23.11 9.51 -9.35
C THR A 44 -23.38 10.46 -8.18
N PRO A 45 -24.60 10.48 -7.61
CA PRO A 45 -24.88 11.25 -6.40
C PRO A 45 -23.89 10.85 -5.29
N GLU A 46 -23.45 11.83 -4.49
CA GLU A 46 -22.51 11.69 -3.37
C GLU A 46 -23.04 10.82 -2.19
N ASP A 47 -24.02 9.94 -2.43
CA ASP A 47 -24.82 9.24 -1.42
C ASP A 47 -24.36 7.79 -1.13
N GLU A 48 -23.17 7.39 -1.55
CA GLU A 48 -22.54 6.18 -1.01
C GLU A 48 -21.44 6.58 -0.02
N GLN A 49 -21.69 6.29 1.26
CA GLN A 49 -20.77 6.32 2.40
C GLN A 49 -19.52 5.44 2.13
N THR A 50 -18.67 5.88 1.22
CA THR A 50 -17.39 5.26 0.91
C THR A 50 -16.33 5.93 1.79
N ALA A 51 -15.44 5.12 2.35
CA ALA A 51 -14.33 5.64 3.11
C ALA A 51 -13.50 6.61 2.23
N LEU A 52 -12.92 7.65 2.84
CA LEU A 52 -12.19 8.69 2.10
C LEU A 52 -11.10 8.07 1.19
N PRO A 53 -10.74 8.72 0.08
CA PRO A 53 -9.69 8.19 -0.80
C PRO A 53 -8.36 8.07 -0.05
N VAL A 54 -7.74 6.89 -0.15
CA VAL A 54 -6.41 6.63 0.43
C VAL A 54 -5.32 6.92 -0.59
N GLY A 55 -4.16 7.35 -0.10
CA GLY A 55 -2.94 7.37 -0.91
C GLY A 55 -2.24 6.01 -0.81
N ILE A 56 -1.86 5.41 -1.93
CA ILE A 56 -1.07 4.18 -1.93
C ILE A 56 0.21 4.39 -2.75
N THR A 57 1.34 4.10 -2.14
CA THR A 57 2.63 3.98 -2.83
C THR A 57 3.01 2.51 -2.93
N LEU A 58 2.99 1.94 -4.12
CA LEU A 58 3.52 0.59 -4.34
C LEU A 58 5.05 0.61 -4.21
N ILE A 59 5.57 -0.15 -3.24
CA ILE A 59 7.02 -0.33 -3.08
C ILE A 59 7.48 -1.49 -3.95
N HIS A 60 6.85 -2.65 -3.82
CA HIS A 60 7.19 -3.86 -4.58
C HIS A 60 6.03 -4.85 -4.54
N ARG A 61 5.74 -5.51 -5.66
CA ARG A 61 4.87 -6.68 -5.70
C ARG A 61 5.54 -7.80 -6.46
N THR A 62 5.84 -8.91 -5.79
CA THR A 62 6.40 -10.08 -6.47
C THR A 62 5.35 -10.80 -7.29
N GLU A 63 5.80 -11.43 -8.38
CA GLU A 63 4.92 -12.23 -9.23
C GLU A 63 4.65 -13.62 -8.65
N ASN A 64 5.49 -14.10 -7.73
CA ASN A 64 5.41 -15.45 -7.19
C ASN A 64 5.75 -15.55 -5.68
N CYS A 65 5.38 -16.69 -5.08
CA CYS A 65 5.81 -17.13 -3.77
C CYS A 65 6.05 -18.67 -3.79
N PRO A 66 7.29 -19.17 -3.60
CA PRO A 66 8.52 -18.44 -3.22
C PRO A 66 8.96 -17.38 -4.24
N VAL A 67 9.59 -16.31 -3.75
CA VAL A 67 10.00 -15.13 -4.55
C VAL A 67 11.24 -15.42 -5.40
N LYS A 68 11.27 -14.89 -6.63
CA LYS A 68 12.51 -14.79 -7.42
C LYS A 68 13.35 -13.60 -6.94
N ILE A 69 14.52 -13.87 -6.35
CA ILE A 69 15.37 -12.83 -5.71
C ILE A 69 15.97 -11.78 -6.67
N GLN A 70 16.00 -12.08 -7.96
CA GLN A 70 16.32 -11.14 -9.05
C GLN A 70 15.09 -11.05 -9.97
N GLY A 71 13.97 -10.63 -9.36
CA GLY A 71 12.67 -10.46 -10.02
C GLY A 71 12.71 -9.43 -11.14
N SER A 72 11.68 -9.41 -11.97
CA SER A 72 11.59 -8.44 -13.06
C SER A 72 11.38 -7.02 -12.52
N ARG A 73 11.92 -6.00 -13.19
CA ARG A 73 11.57 -4.60 -12.93
C ARG A 73 10.08 -4.32 -13.05
N ASN A 74 9.34 -5.14 -13.78
CA ASN A 74 7.90 -5.01 -13.89
C ASN A 74 7.21 -5.12 -12.52
N GLU A 75 7.74 -5.90 -11.57
CA GLU A 75 7.27 -6.03 -10.19
C GLU A 75 7.20 -4.69 -9.42
N LEU A 76 7.87 -3.66 -9.94
CA LEU A 76 7.98 -2.33 -9.35
C LEU A 76 7.01 -1.30 -9.97
N ASN A 77 6.31 -1.66 -11.06
CA ASN A 77 5.38 -0.79 -11.77
C ASN A 77 4.08 -0.61 -10.97
N VAL A 78 3.61 0.64 -10.83
CA VAL A 78 2.38 0.99 -10.11
C VAL A 78 1.14 0.26 -10.64
N GLU A 79 1.13 -0.14 -11.91
CA GLU A 79 0.06 -0.95 -12.51
C GLU A 79 -0.12 -2.33 -11.83
N ASN A 80 0.88 -2.80 -11.08
CA ASN A 80 0.80 -4.01 -10.26
C ASN A 80 0.11 -3.80 -8.91
N LEU A 81 -0.39 -2.59 -8.62
CA LEU A 81 -1.29 -2.34 -7.51
C LEU A 81 -2.64 -3.00 -7.82
N ARG A 82 -2.72 -4.31 -7.52
CA ARG A 82 -3.89 -5.18 -7.68
C ARG A 82 -4.46 -5.52 -6.30
N ARG A 83 -5.34 -4.65 -5.77
CA ARG A 83 -5.92 -4.83 -4.41
C ARG A 83 -6.74 -6.12 -4.36
N GLY A 84 -6.31 -7.10 -3.58
CA GLY A 84 -6.99 -8.39 -3.41
C GLY A 84 -7.01 -9.29 -4.65
N GLN A 85 -6.30 -8.91 -5.71
CA GLN A 85 -6.22 -9.65 -6.97
C GLN A 85 -4.77 -9.92 -7.33
N GLY A 86 -4.51 -10.96 -8.12
CA GLY A 86 -3.18 -11.34 -8.59
C GLY A 86 -2.62 -12.60 -7.95
N GLU A 87 -1.45 -13.01 -8.41
CA GLU A 87 -0.81 -14.25 -7.97
C GLU A 87 -0.32 -14.17 -6.52
N LYS A 88 -0.06 -15.34 -5.93
CA LYS A 88 0.55 -15.45 -4.60
C LYS A 88 1.93 -14.80 -4.63
N GLY A 89 2.20 -13.93 -3.68
CA GLY A 89 3.44 -13.16 -3.66
C GLY A 89 3.58 -12.35 -2.38
N VAL A 90 4.58 -11.50 -2.35
CA VAL A 90 4.80 -10.48 -1.33
C VAL A 90 4.39 -9.14 -1.91
N VAL A 91 3.51 -8.43 -1.19
CA VAL A 91 3.12 -7.06 -1.52
C VAL A 91 3.68 -6.13 -0.45
N ARG A 92 4.42 -5.11 -0.88
CA ARG A 92 4.92 -4.03 -0.04
C ARG A 92 4.39 -2.71 -0.58
N GLN A 93 3.71 -1.98 0.28
CA GLN A 93 3.09 -0.71 -0.04
C GLN A 93 3.08 0.19 1.19
N ILE A 94 3.08 1.50 0.96
CA ILE A 94 2.80 2.51 1.97
C ILE A 94 1.37 2.98 1.74
N ILE A 95 0.58 3.05 2.82
CA ILE A 95 -0.80 3.51 2.79
C ILE A 95 -0.88 4.80 3.61
N ASP A 96 -1.27 5.89 2.96
CA ASP A 96 -1.58 7.17 3.58
C ASP A 96 -3.09 7.20 3.84
N LEU A 97 -3.46 7.07 5.11
CA LEU A 97 -4.84 7.20 5.55
C LEU A 97 -5.13 8.68 5.87
N PRO A 98 -6.16 9.30 5.28
CA PRO A 98 -6.56 10.64 5.68
C PRO A 98 -7.15 10.61 7.10
N PRO A 99 -7.07 11.72 7.86
CA PRO A 99 -7.80 11.85 9.10
C PRO A 99 -9.29 11.59 8.88
N THR A 100 -9.87 10.74 9.72
CA THR A 100 -11.31 10.41 9.69
C THR A 100 -11.93 10.76 11.04
N SER A 101 -13.18 11.19 11.03
CA SER A 101 -14.00 11.36 12.23
C SER A 101 -14.81 10.07 12.49
N GLN A 102 -15.27 9.87 13.72
CA GLN A 102 -15.94 8.62 14.14
C GLN A 102 -17.25 8.33 13.38
N ASP A 103 -17.85 9.35 12.77
CA ASP A 103 -19.05 9.26 11.92
C ASP A 103 -18.75 8.84 10.47
N LYS A 104 -17.47 8.67 10.09
CA LYS A 104 -17.07 8.26 8.74
C LYS A 104 -16.97 6.74 8.60
N PRO A 105 -17.18 6.21 7.37
CA PRO A 105 -17.04 4.79 7.10
C PRO A 105 -15.62 4.30 7.38
N LEU A 106 -15.52 3.13 8.02
CA LEU A 106 -14.26 2.48 8.36
C LEU A 106 -13.68 1.74 7.14
N TYR A 107 -12.34 1.62 7.07
CA TYR A 107 -11.63 0.85 6.04
C TYR A 107 -11.60 -0.66 6.35
N LEU A 108 -12.75 -1.26 6.63
CA LEU A 108 -12.84 -2.67 6.99
C LEU A 108 -12.68 -3.56 5.76
N HIS A 109 -11.79 -4.54 5.85
CA HIS A 109 -11.61 -5.58 4.84
C HIS A 109 -10.93 -6.81 5.45
N ARG A 110 -11.11 -7.97 4.81
CA ARG A 110 -10.39 -9.20 5.13
C ARG A 110 -9.64 -9.68 3.89
N ASN A 111 -8.37 -10.03 4.05
CA ASN A 111 -7.55 -10.60 3.00
C ASN A 111 -7.12 -12.02 3.38
N GLN A 112 -6.87 -12.88 2.39
CA GLN A 112 -6.16 -14.15 2.60
C GLN A 112 -4.64 -13.91 2.57
N SER A 113 -4.13 -13.20 3.57
CA SER A 113 -2.72 -12.84 3.70
C SER A 113 -2.29 -12.80 5.16
N LEU A 114 -0.98 -12.89 5.38
CA LEU A 114 -0.33 -12.54 6.63
C LEU A 114 0.32 -11.18 6.44
N ASP A 115 -0.21 -10.15 7.12
CA ASP A 115 0.24 -8.78 6.94
C ASP A 115 1.10 -8.34 8.13
N TYR A 116 2.16 -7.60 7.82
CA TYR A 116 3.00 -6.93 8.80
C TYR A 116 2.93 -5.44 8.51
N GLY A 117 2.38 -4.68 9.46
CA GLY A 117 2.25 -3.24 9.35
C GLY A 117 3.17 -2.51 10.33
N VAL A 118 3.60 -1.33 9.92
CA VAL A 118 4.41 -0.40 10.71
C VAL A 118 3.79 0.98 10.54
N VAL A 119 3.50 1.67 11.64
CA VAL A 119 3.05 3.07 11.57
C VAL A 119 4.26 3.96 11.32
N LEU A 120 4.43 4.39 10.07
CA LEU A 120 5.58 5.22 9.67
C LEU A 120 5.48 6.66 10.19
N LYS A 121 4.25 7.18 10.32
CA LYS A 121 4.01 8.55 10.79
C LYS A 121 2.57 8.71 11.27
N GLY A 122 2.39 9.49 12.35
CA GLY A 122 1.07 9.80 12.90
C GLY A 122 0.52 8.70 13.78
N SER A 123 -0.80 8.49 13.74
CA SER A 123 -1.49 7.44 14.49
C SER A 123 -2.67 6.90 13.71
N MET A 124 -3.04 5.66 13.98
CA MET A 124 -4.23 5.03 13.40
C MET A 124 -4.89 4.11 14.43
N ASN A 125 -6.18 3.87 14.25
CA ASN A 125 -6.89 2.86 15.02
C ASN A 125 -7.01 1.59 14.20
N ILE A 126 -6.76 0.44 14.82
CA ILE A 126 -7.14 -0.87 14.31
C ILE A 126 -8.45 -1.24 14.98
N ILE A 127 -9.47 -1.49 14.18
CA ILE A 127 -10.80 -1.90 14.63
C ILE A 127 -11.05 -3.30 14.08
N LEU A 128 -11.45 -4.21 14.96
CA LEU A 128 -11.79 -5.59 14.65
C LEU A 128 -13.31 -5.82 14.77
N ASP A 129 -13.71 -7.07 14.56
CA ASP A 129 -15.07 -7.51 14.84
C ASP A 129 -15.45 -7.21 16.31
N ASP A 130 -16.75 -7.10 16.58
CA ASP A 130 -17.32 -6.85 17.90
C ASP A 130 -16.90 -5.51 18.58
N GLY A 131 -16.28 -4.60 17.82
CA GLY A 131 -15.94 -3.25 18.29
C GLY A 131 -14.65 -3.18 19.10
N GLU A 132 -13.85 -4.25 19.09
CA GLU A 132 -12.50 -4.23 19.66
C GLU A 132 -11.63 -3.24 18.87
N GLU A 133 -11.00 -2.30 19.56
CA GLU A 133 -10.24 -1.21 18.96
C GLU A 133 -8.97 -0.92 19.74
N GLU A 134 -7.87 -0.69 19.02
CA GLU A 134 -6.61 -0.24 19.60
C GLU A 134 -5.97 0.88 18.78
N THR A 135 -5.37 1.86 19.46
CA THR A 135 -4.65 2.97 18.82
C THR A 135 -3.17 2.67 18.68
N LEU A 136 -2.69 2.61 17.45
CA LEU A 136 -1.27 2.54 17.11
C LEU A 136 -0.72 3.94 16.84
N ARG A 137 0.51 4.18 17.29
CA ARG A 137 1.28 5.43 17.13
C ARG A 137 2.52 5.18 16.30
N GLU A 138 3.17 6.26 15.88
CA GLU A 138 4.43 6.21 15.11
C GLU A 138 5.45 5.26 15.75
N GLY A 139 5.96 4.33 14.94
CA GLY A 139 6.88 3.28 15.37
C GLY A 139 6.22 1.97 15.82
N ASP A 140 4.92 1.97 16.13
CA ASP A 140 4.20 0.76 16.49
C ASP A 140 4.07 -0.19 15.29
N VAL A 141 4.03 -1.49 15.60
CA VAL A 141 3.94 -2.56 14.61
C VAL A 141 2.78 -3.49 14.93
N TYR A 142 2.18 -4.07 13.89
CA TYR A 142 1.16 -5.09 14.05
C TYR A 142 1.37 -6.27 13.09
N VAL A 143 0.81 -7.41 13.48
CA VAL A 143 0.77 -8.64 12.67
C VAL A 143 -0.69 -9.05 12.53
N GLN A 144 -1.19 -9.07 11.29
CA GLN A 144 -2.56 -9.48 10.97
C GLN A 144 -2.55 -10.86 10.31
N LYS A 145 -3.24 -11.82 10.91
CA LYS A 145 -3.23 -13.25 10.53
C LYS A 145 -4.63 -13.80 10.37
#